data_AF-A0A3N5KYI3-F1
#
_entry.id   AF-A0A3N5KYI3-F1
#
_cell.length_a   1.000
_cell.length_b   1.000
_cell.length_c   1.000
_cell.angle_alpha   90.00
_cell.angle_beta   90.00
_cell.angle_gamma   90.00
#
_symmetry.space_group_name_H-M   'P 1'
#
loop_
_entity.id
_entity.type
_entity.pdbx_description
1 polymer ?
#
loop_
_entity_poly.entity_id
_entity_poly.type
_entity_poly.pdbx_seq_one_letter_code
_entity_poly.pdbx_strand_id
1 'polypeptide(L)'
;MPDRPFVHLHCHTDYSLLDGACEIEQLMQVVEQQGMPAVAMTDHGNLFGAVKFYNAARDKGIHPVIGCEVYVSQQGHLVRSDTDRYNHLVLLCQNQEGYRNLIKLVSTGYLEGFYYKPRIDRDLLAAHSKGLIALSACLRGDINEMLLADEYDDAKRRAYTYTDIFGRENFFLELQDHHLDADRKLLPQVNRLSQETGIPLVVTNDSHYLRKDDARAHDILLCIQTGKTINDTSRLKFWTQDFYLKGRAEMMELFGEVEGALDRTWEIAQRCQLKLEKIKDPFPKFDVPPGQTTDTYFEYVARQGFQKRQERLQALQAAGRLKHDLAEYSERLEREIRMIQQMKFSGYFLIVWDFIRYAKSQGIPVGPGRGSAAGSLVSYSMGIT
;
A
#
# COMPACT_ATOMS: atom_id res chain seq x y z
N MET A 1 -30.14 6.20 -1.04
CA MET A 1 -28.96 6.43 -1.90
C MET A 1 -29.45 6.43 -3.35
N PRO A 2 -28.86 7.21 -4.26
CA PRO A 2 -29.17 7.07 -5.69
C PRO A 2 -28.98 5.60 -6.09
N ASP A 3 -29.75 5.12 -7.07
CA ASP A 3 -29.73 3.71 -7.51
C ASP A 3 -28.33 3.27 -8.00
N ARG A 4 -27.49 4.25 -8.36
CA ARG A 4 -26.08 4.07 -8.75
C ARG A 4 -25.23 5.19 -8.15
N PRO A 5 -24.36 4.92 -7.15
CA PRO A 5 -23.45 5.90 -6.59
C PRO A 5 -22.27 6.18 -7.53
N PHE A 6 -21.61 7.33 -7.37
CA PHE A 6 -20.30 7.59 -7.96
C PHE A 6 -19.23 7.40 -6.87
N VAL A 7 -18.09 6.81 -7.23
CA VAL A 7 -16.96 6.59 -6.31
C VAL A 7 -15.65 6.98 -6.99
N HIS A 8 -14.73 7.56 -6.22
CA HIS A 8 -13.41 7.91 -6.74
C HIS A 8 -12.54 6.67 -6.86
N LEU A 9 -12.07 6.38 -8.09
CA LEU A 9 -11.15 5.27 -8.39
C LEU A 9 -9.70 5.71 -8.63
N HIS A 10 -9.46 7.03 -8.70
CA HIS A 10 -8.15 7.63 -8.89
C HIS A 10 -7.99 8.78 -7.88
N CYS A 11 -7.31 8.49 -6.78
CA CYS A 11 -7.16 9.40 -5.65
C CYS A 11 -5.81 9.18 -4.97
N HIS A 12 -5.10 10.27 -4.74
CA HIS A 12 -3.78 10.32 -4.12
C HIS A 12 -3.92 10.79 -2.68
N THR A 13 -3.43 9.96 -1.76
CA THR A 13 -3.35 10.26 -0.32
C THR A 13 -2.07 11.01 0.00
N ASP A 14 -1.89 11.37 1.27
CA ASP A 14 -0.63 11.89 1.81
C ASP A 14 0.58 10.93 1.65
N TYR A 15 0.36 9.70 1.17
CA TYR A 15 1.41 8.75 0.78
C TYR A 15 1.87 8.86 -0.69
N SER A 16 1.19 9.63 -1.53
CA SER A 16 1.82 10.25 -2.70
C SER A 16 2.72 11.39 -2.20
N LEU A 17 3.90 11.03 -1.68
CA LEU A 17 4.73 11.93 -0.85
C LEU A 17 5.09 13.28 -1.48
N LEU A 18 4.99 13.42 -2.81
CA LEU A 18 5.45 14.60 -3.53
C LEU A 18 4.33 15.62 -3.81
N ASP A 19 3.08 15.17 -3.89
CA ASP A 19 1.96 15.95 -4.44
C ASP A 19 0.59 15.53 -3.90
N GLY A 20 0.47 14.47 -3.11
CA GLY A 20 -0.77 14.07 -2.46
C GLY A 20 -0.99 14.81 -1.13
N ALA A 21 -2.19 15.35 -0.95
CA ALA A 21 -2.60 16.12 0.23
C ALA A 21 -3.92 15.61 0.84
N CYS A 22 -4.35 14.39 0.50
CA CYS A 22 -5.51 13.75 1.13
C CYS A 22 -5.07 12.91 2.33
N GLU A 23 -5.05 13.49 3.54
CA GLU A 23 -4.81 12.70 4.76
C GLU A 23 -5.90 11.63 4.92
N ILE A 24 -5.50 10.36 5.07
CA ILE A 24 -6.41 9.21 5.06
C ILE A 24 -7.63 9.35 6.00
N GLU A 25 -7.43 9.81 7.24
CA GLU A 25 -8.54 9.93 8.20
C GLU A 25 -9.56 11.00 7.77
N GLN A 26 -9.06 12.12 7.23
CA GLN A 26 -9.90 13.20 6.73
C GLN A 26 -10.58 12.81 5.40
N LEU A 27 -9.88 12.05 4.55
CA LEU A 27 -10.44 11.46 3.34
C LEU A 27 -11.68 10.60 3.66
N MET A 28 -11.58 9.71 4.66
CA MET A 28 -12.72 8.89 5.07
C MET A 28 -13.90 9.74 5.58
N GLN A 29 -13.63 10.84 6.29
CA GLN A 29 -14.69 11.76 6.72
C GLN A 29 -15.39 12.44 5.54
N VAL A 30 -14.65 12.88 4.53
CA VAL A 30 -15.24 13.52 3.34
C VAL A 30 -16.05 12.51 2.52
N VAL A 31 -15.54 11.29 2.34
CA VAL A 31 -16.24 10.20 1.63
C VAL A 31 -17.54 9.81 2.35
N GLU A 32 -17.51 9.71 3.69
CA GLU A 32 -18.69 9.48 4.54
C GLU A 32 -19.70 10.63 4.40
N GLN A 33 -19.25 11.89 4.48
CA GLN A 33 -20.10 13.09 4.34
C GLN A 33 -20.78 13.17 2.96
N GLN A 34 -20.07 12.77 1.90
CA GLN A 34 -20.62 12.74 0.54
C GLN A 34 -21.48 11.49 0.27
N GLY A 35 -21.60 10.57 1.23
CA GLY A 35 -22.42 9.35 1.10
C GLY A 35 -21.89 8.35 0.08
N MET A 36 -20.57 8.37 -0.20
CA MET A 36 -19.92 7.45 -1.12
C MET A 36 -19.70 6.09 -0.44
N PRO A 37 -20.12 4.97 -1.05
CA PRO A 37 -19.98 3.65 -0.44
C PRO A 37 -18.56 3.07 -0.54
N ALA A 38 -17.72 3.61 -1.42
CA ALA A 38 -16.34 3.17 -1.64
C ALA A 38 -15.43 4.32 -2.05
N VAL A 39 -14.12 4.11 -1.91
CA VAL A 39 -13.08 5.00 -2.42
C VAL A 39 -11.82 4.18 -2.68
N ALA A 40 -11.07 4.54 -3.73
CA ALA A 40 -9.79 3.94 -4.05
C ALA A 40 -8.60 4.76 -3.53
N MET A 41 -7.54 4.06 -3.15
CA MET A 41 -6.21 4.63 -2.93
C MET A 41 -5.34 4.23 -4.11
N THR A 42 -4.80 5.20 -4.86
CA THR A 42 -3.96 4.97 -6.04
C THR A 42 -2.71 5.84 -6.01
N ASP A 43 -1.98 5.82 -4.89
CA ASP A 43 -0.78 6.62 -4.71
C ASP A 43 0.27 6.35 -5.79
N HIS A 44 1.14 7.34 -6.02
CA HIS A 44 2.17 7.29 -7.05
C HIS A 44 3.23 6.23 -6.76
N GLY A 45 3.21 5.16 -7.54
CA GLY A 45 4.24 4.13 -7.58
C GLY A 45 4.46 3.40 -6.25
N ASN A 46 3.54 3.47 -5.29
CA ASN A 46 3.72 2.92 -3.95
C ASN A 46 2.41 2.40 -3.32
N LEU A 47 2.56 1.64 -2.24
CA LEU A 47 1.46 1.11 -1.41
C LEU A 47 1.66 1.43 0.08
N PHE A 48 2.37 2.52 0.40
CA PHE A 48 2.80 2.81 1.77
C PHE A 48 1.62 2.98 2.73
N GLY A 49 0.54 3.62 2.26
CA GLY A 49 -0.68 3.85 3.02
C GLY A 49 -1.67 2.68 3.05
N ALA A 50 -1.45 1.61 2.28
CA ALA A 50 -2.50 0.64 1.94
C ALA A 50 -3.19 0.00 3.15
N VAL A 51 -2.42 -0.43 4.16
CA VAL A 51 -2.98 -1.05 5.38
C VAL A 51 -3.71 -0.02 6.25
N LYS A 52 -3.16 1.20 6.38
CA LYS A 52 -3.79 2.29 7.13
C LYS A 52 -5.11 2.70 6.48
N PHE A 53 -5.10 2.91 5.16
CA PHE A 53 -6.27 3.22 4.35
C PHE A 53 -7.35 2.14 4.44
N TYR A 54 -6.96 0.87 4.25
CA TYR A 54 -7.89 -0.26 4.33
C TYR A 54 -8.60 -0.29 5.69
N ASN A 55 -7.85 -0.16 6.79
CA ASN A 55 -8.44 -0.20 8.13
C ASN A 55 -9.33 1.03 8.39
N ALA A 56 -8.87 2.23 8.06
CA ALA A 56 -9.63 3.48 8.26
C ALA A 56 -10.97 3.47 7.49
N ALA A 57 -10.96 3.01 6.24
CA ALA A 57 -12.19 2.85 5.44
C ALA A 57 -13.15 1.84 6.07
N ARG A 58 -12.63 0.67 6.48
CA ARG A 58 -13.44 -0.39 7.11
C ARG A 58 -14.05 0.04 8.44
N ASP A 59 -13.32 0.80 9.25
CA ASP A 59 -13.81 1.35 10.53
C ASP A 59 -14.96 2.35 10.32
N LYS A 60 -15.02 3.00 9.15
CA LYS A 60 -16.10 3.89 8.72
C LYS A 60 -17.20 3.20 7.90
N GLY A 61 -17.12 1.89 7.70
CA GLY A 61 -18.08 1.15 6.88
C GLY A 61 -18.01 1.48 5.38
N ILE A 62 -16.92 2.13 4.94
CA ILE A 62 -16.63 2.43 3.54
C ILE A 62 -15.87 1.25 2.94
N HIS A 63 -16.19 0.87 1.71
CA HIS A 63 -15.50 -0.20 0.99
C HIS A 63 -14.15 0.29 0.42
N PRO A 64 -13.00 -0.19 0.93
CA PRO A 64 -11.70 0.23 0.41
C PRO A 64 -11.38 -0.46 -0.92
N VAL A 65 -10.97 0.32 -1.91
CA VAL A 65 -10.35 -0.19 -3.13
C VAL A 65 -8.85 0.09 -3.07
N ILE A 66 -8.03 -0.96 -3.01
CA ILE A 66 -6.57 -0.80 -3.00
C ILE A 66 -6.06 -0.81 -4.42
N GLY A 67 -5.26 0.20 -4.77
CA GLY A 67 -4.63 0.34 -6.06
C GLY A 67 -3.31 1.12 -5.98
N CYS A 68 -2.77 1.45 -7.14
CA CYS A 68 -1.55 2.22 -7.30
C CYS A 68 -1.53 2.82 -8.71
N GLU A 69 -1.14 4.09 -8.82
CA GLU A 69 -0.80 4.66 -10.13
C GLU A 69 0.69 4.37 -10.41
N VAL A 70 0.95 3.40 -11.28
CA VAL A 70 2.29 2.92 -11.58
C VAL A 70 2.93 3.69 -12.72
N TYR A 71 4.27 3.77 -12.69
CA TYR A 71 5.06 4.34 -13.77
C TYR A 71 5.49 3.23 -14.74
N VAL A 72 5.06 3.29 -15.99
CA VAL A 72 5.39 2.30 -17.03
C VAL A 72 6.45 2.89 -17.97
N SER A 73 7.66 2.33 -17.96
CA SER A 73 8.74 2.69 -18.87
C SER A 73 8.37 2.33 -20.32
N GLN A 74 8.75 3.21 -21.26
CA GLN A 74 8.54 2.97 -22.69
C GLN A 74 9.59 2.03 -23.29
N GLN A 75 10.82 2.03 -22.76
CA GLN A 75 11.95 1.26 -23.29
C GLN A 75 12.31 0.02 -22.45
N GLY A 76 11.74 -0.11 -21.24
CA GLY A 76 11.96 -1.24 -20.33
C GLY A 76 12.44 -0.79 -18.95
N HIS A 77 11.98 -1.46 -17.89
CA HIS A 77 12.19 -0.99 -16.52
C HIS A 77 13.67 -0.95 -16.08
N LEU A 78 14.50 -1.81 -16.69
CA LEU A 78 15.95 -1.89 -16.45
C LEU A 78 16.76 -0.84 -17.22
N VAL A 79 16.15 -0.14 -18.19
CA VAL A 79 16.83 0.87 -19.01
C VAL A 79 17.07 2.14 -18.18
N ARG A 80 18.32 2.61 -18.17
CA ARG A 80 18.76 3.83 -17.50
C ARG A 80 19.23 4.84 -18.55
N SER A 81 18.27 5.50 -19.20
CA SER A 81 18.53 6.50 -20.23
C SER A 81 17.70 7.74 -19.96
N ASP A 82 18.28 8.92 -20.17
CA ASP A 82 17.55 10.21 -20.11
C ASP A 82 16.46 10.31 -21.19
N THR A 83 16.56 9.49 -22.25
CA THR A 83 15.52 9.40 -23.29
C THR A 83 14.37 8.46 -22.91
N ASP A 84 14.54 7.64 -21.86
CA ASP A 84 13.49 6.72 -21.43
C ASP A 84 12.41 7.46 -20.65
N ARG A 85 11.30 7.72 -21.35
CA ARG A 85 10.10 8.30 -20.78
C ARG A 85 9.27 7.22 -20.08
N TYR A 86 8.37 7.66 -19.23
CA TYR A 86 7.41 6.80 -18.58
C TYR A 86 6.02 7.42 -18.64
N ASN A 87 5.04 6.53 -18.62
CA ASN A 87 3.62 6.86 -18.60
C ASN A 87 2.98 6.39 -17.30
N HIS A 88 1.84 6.98 -16.98
CA HIS A 88 1.04 6.56 -15.85
C HIS A 88 0.05 5.47 -16.26
N LEU A 89 -0.27 4.58 -15.33
CA LEU A 89 -1.31 3.58 -15.46
C LEU A 89 -1.90 3.31 -14.08
N VAL A 90 -3.22 3.36 -13.93
CA VAL A 90 -3.88 3.06 -12.65
C VAL A 90 -4.15 1.57 -12.59
N LEU A 91 -3.74 0.91 -11.51
CA LEU A 91 -4.01 -0.49 -11.24
C LEU A 91 -4.83 -0.63 -9.96
N LEU A 92 -5.93 -1.38 -10.01
CA LEU A 92 -6.82 -1.66 -8.88
C LEU A 92 -6.81 -3.16 -8.58
N CYS A 93 -6.70 -3.53 -7.31
CA CYS A 93 -6.76 -4.93 -6.88
C CYS A 93 -8.20 -5.43 -6.93
N GLN A 94 -8.51 -6.30 -7.90
CA GLN A 94 -9.80 -6.98 -7.95
C GLN A 94 -9.95 -7.99 -6.81
N ASN A 95 -8.86 -8.66 -6.43
CA ASN A 95 -8.88 -9.73 -5.44
C ASN A 95 -7.50 -9.94 -4.79
N GLN A 96 -7.35 -11.01 -4.01
CA GLN A 96 -6.11 -11.36 -3.30
C GLN A 96 -4.92 -11.67 -4.22
N GLU A 97 -5.16 -12.26 -5.40
CA GLU A 97 -4.13 -12.50 -6.42
C GLU A 97 -3.64 -11.17 -7.00
N GLY A 98 -4.57 -10.28 -7.35
CA GLY A 98 -4.28 -8.91 -7.77
C GLY A 98 -3.41 -8.16 -6.77
N TYR A 99 -3.74 -8.24 -5.48
CA TYR A 99 -2.92 -7.59 -4.46
C TYR A 99 -1.49 -8.13 -4.37
N ARG A 100 -1.30 -9.46 -4.50
CA ARG A 100 0.04 -10.06 -4.53
C ARG A 100 0.83 -9.61 -5.76
N ASN A 101 0.15 -9.56 -6.92
CA ASN A 101 0.74 -9.09 -8.16
C ASN A 101 1.12 -7.61 -8.10
N LEU A 102 0.25 -6.76 -7.53
CA LEU A 102 0.55 -5.34 -7.35
C LEU A 102 1.74 -5.12 -6.40
N ILE A 103 1.81 -5.87 -5.30
CA ILE A 103 2.99 -5.84 -4.41
C ILE A 103 4.25 -6.21 -5.19
N LYS A 104 4.21 -7.24 -6.04
CA LYS A 104 5.35 -7.67 -6.83
C LYS A 104 5.78 -6.58 -7.82
N LEU A 105 4.84 -6.00 -8.56
CA LEU A 105 5.08 -4.91 -9.51
C LEU A 105 5.72 -3.70 -8.83
N VAL A 106 5.10 -3.20 -7.74
CA VAL A 106 5.60 -2.04 -6.99
C VAL A 106 6.99 -2.33 -6.38
N SER A 107 7.18 -3.51 -5.80
CA SER A 107 8.47 -3.92 -5.23
C SER A 107 9.55 -3.99 -6.30
N THR A 108 9.28 -4.61 -7.45
CA THR A 108 10.23 -4.66 -8.57
C THR A 108 10.52 -3.27 -9.12
N GLY A 109 9.52 -2.38 -9.18
CA GLY A 109 9.72 -0.97 -9.55
C GLY A 109 10.75 -0.26 -8.67
N TYR A 110 10.73 -0.51 -7.36
CA TYR A 110 11.73 0.04 -6.43
C TYR A 110 13.08 -0.68 -6.45
N LEU A 111 13.10 -2.02 -6.49
CA LEU A 111 14.32 -2.81 -6.37
C LEU A 111 15.14 -2.86 -7.66
N GLU A 112 14.47 -2.91 -8.81
CA GLU A 112 15.09 -3.16 -10.11
C GLU A 112 14.80 -2.01 -11.09
N GLY A 113 13.61 -1.42 -11.01
CA GLY A 113 13.11 -0.43 -11.96
C GLY A 113 13.43 1.04 -11.65
N PHE A 114 14.04 1.33 -10.51
CA PHE A 114 14.16 2.69 -10.01
C PHE A 114 15.22 3.53 -10.74
N TYR A 115 14.77 4.57 -11.45
CA TYR A 115 15.66 5.60 -12.01
C TYR A 115 15.41 6.95 -11.33
N TYR A 116 14.48 7.75 -11.87
CA TYR A 116 13.90 8.92 -11.16
C TYR A 116 12.60 8.56 -10.41
N LYS A 117 11.93 7.50 -10.87
CA LYS A 117 10.69 6.95 -10.33
C LYS A 117 10.80 5.42 -10.28
N PRO A 118 10.04 4.73 -9.42
CA PRO A 118 9.97 3.26 -9.41
C PRO A 118 9.15 2.78 -10.63
N ARG A 119 9.84 2.42 -11.72
CA ARG A 119 9.18 2.10 -13.00
C ARG A 119 9.07 0.60 -13.20
N ILE A 120 8.00 0.17 -13.84
CA ILE A 120 7.82 -1.18 -14.39
C ILE A 120 7.77 -1.09 -15.91
N ASP A 121 7.52 -2.21 -16.60
CA ASP A 121 7.26 -2.23 -18.04
C ASP A 121 6.11 -3.17 -18.39
N ARG A 122 5.77 -3.20 -19.68
CA ARG A 122 4.65 -3.98 -20.21
C ARG A 122 4.84 -5.49 -20.06
N ASP A 123 6.09 -5.97 -20.08
CA ASP A 123 6.38 -7.40 -19.91
C ASP A 123 6.13 -7.83 -18.46
N LEU A 124 6.55 -7.03 -17.49
CA LEU A 124 6.20 -7.23 -16.08
C LEU A 124 4.68 -7.16 -15.86
N LEU A 125 4.01 -6.19 -16.49
CA LEU A 125 2.54 -6.10 -16.43
C LEU A 125 1.89 -7.36 -16.97
N ALA A 126 2.30 -7.86 -18.13
CA ALA A 126 1.79 -9.09 -18.72
C ALA A 126 2.02 -10.31 -17.81
N ALA A 127 3.16 -10.39 -17.14
CA ALA A 127 3.47 -11.48 -16.20
C ALA A 127 2.65 -11.41 -14.90
N HIS A 128 2.20 -10.22 -14.50
CA HIS A 128 1.55 -9.97 -13.20
C HIS A 128 0.18 -9.25 -13.33
N SER A 129 -0.57 -9.46 -14.41
CA SER A 129 -1.85 -8.76 -14.64
C SER A 129 -3.06 -9.42 -13.96
N LYS A 130 -2.97 -10.72 -13.62
CA LYS A 130 -4.12 -11.47 -13.08
C LYS A 130 -4.65 -10.86 -11.80
N GLY A 131 -5.98 -10.73 -11.71
CA GLY A 131 -6.66 -10.13 -10.57
C GLY A 131 -6.50 -8.60 -10.46
N LEU A 132 -5.97 -7.94 -11.49
CA LEU A 132 -5.90 -6.48 -11.57
C LEU A 132 -6.92 -5.94 -12.56
N ILE A 133 -7.47 -4.78 -12.24
CA ILE A 133 -8.21 -3.92 -13.16
C ILE A 133 -7.33 -2.71 -13.46
N ALA A 134 -7.23 -2.30 -14.72
CA ALA A 134 -6.41 -1.19 -15.16
C ALA A 134 -7.23 -0.08 -15.81
N LEU A 135 -6.89 1.17 -15.47
CA LEU A 135 -7.46 2.37 -16.08
C LEU A 135 -6.35 3.12 -16.83
N SER A 136 -6.67 3.73 -17.96
CA SER A 136 -5.67 4.36 -18.85
C SER A 136 -4.96 5.61 -18.27
N ALA A 137 -5.31 6.04 -17.05
CA ALA A 137 -4.72 7.14 -16.30
C ALA A 137 -5.01 8.55 -16.86
N CYS A 138 -4.30 9.53 -16.30
CA CYS A 138 -4.43 10.97 -16.57
C CYS A 138 -3.80 11.38 -17.91
N LEU A 139 -3.50 12.68 -18.09
CA LEU A 139 -2.82 13.22 -19.28
C LEU A 139 -1.47 12.57 -19.57
N ARG A 140 -0.80 11.99 -18.56
CA ARG A 140 0.47 11.26 -18.68
C ARG A 140 0.28 9.78 -18.99
N GLY A 141 -0.96 9.32 -19.16
CA GLY A 141 -1.30 7.99 -19.63
C GLY A 141 -0.78 7.75 -21.04
N ASP A 142 -0.32 6.54 -21.31
CA ASP A 142 0.33 6.14 -22.56
C ASP A 142 -0.57 6.36 -23.79
N ILE A 143 -1.86 6.01 -23.66
CA ILE A 143 -2.87 6.24 -24.71
C ILE A 143 -3.15 7.75 -24.87
N ASN A 144 -3.29 8.48 -23.75
CA ASN A 144 -3.65 9.89 -23.78
C ASN A 144 -2.52 10.76 -24.37
N GLU A 145 -1.25 10.45 -24.09
CA GLU A 145 -0.13 11.14 -24.73
C GLU A 145 -0.10 10.95 -26.25
N MET A 146 -0.38 9.73 -26.74
CA MET A 146 -0.46 9.46 -28.17
C MET A 146 -1.63 10.21 -28.84
N LEU A 147 -2.80 10.26 -28.18
CA LEU A 147 -3.95 11.01 -28.68
C LEU A 147 -3.68 12.54 -28.72
N LEU A 148 -2.95 13.07 -27.75
CA LEU A 148 -2.53 14.48 -27.75
C LEU A 148 -1.48 14.79 -28.82
N ALA A 149 -0.70 13.80 -29.23
CA ALA A 149 0.28 13.89 -30.31
C ALA A 149 -0.32 13.65 -31.71
N ASP A 150 -1.66 13.52 -31.81
CA ASP A 150 -2.40 13.18 -33.04
C ASP A 150 -2.04 11.79 -33.63
N GLU A 151 -1.50 10.89 -32.81
CA GLU A 151 -1.10 9.52 -33.17
C GLU A 151 -2.23 8.49 -32.87
N TYR A 152 -3.42 8.73 -33.43
CA TYR A 152 -4.63 7.96 -33.08
C TYR A 152 -4.50 6.44 -33.32
N ASP A 153 -3.90 6.02 -34.43
CA ASP A 153 -3.76 4.59 -34.75
C ASP A 153 -2.78 3.88 -33.79
N ASP A 154 -1.75 4.57 -33.31
CA ASP A 154 -0.85 4.06 -32.27
C ASP A 154 -1.55 3.97 -30.92
N ALA A 155 -2.32 5.00 -30.55
CA ALA A 155 -3.14 4.99 -29.34
C ALA A 155 -4.12 3.80 -29.36
N LYS A 156 -4.73 3.52 -30.51
CA LYS A 156 -5.63 2.37 -30.70
C LYS A 156 -4.92 1.02 -30.57
N ARG A 157 -3.76 0.86 -31.20
CA ARG A 157 -2.92 -0.34 -31.02
C ARG A 157 -2.55 -0.54 -29.55
N ARG A 158 -2.22 0.55 -28.86
CA ARG A 158 -1.85 0.52 -27.45
C ARG A 158 -3.01 0.11 -26.56
N ALA A 159 -4.21 0.63 -26.82
CA ALA A 159 -5.42 0.23 -26.11
C ALA A 159 -5.70 -1.28 -26.23
N TYR A 160 -5.52 -1.86 -27.43
CA TYR A 160 -5.61 -3.31 -27.60
C TYR A 160 -4.53 -4.06 -26.84
N THR A 161 -3.29 -3.58 -26.82
CA THR A 161 -2.20 -4.21 -26.05
C THR A 161 -2.55 -4.30 -24.55
N TYR A 162 -3.08 -3.22 -23.96
CA TYR A 162 -3.52 -3.27 -22.57
C TYR A 162 -4.74 -4.17 -22.36
N THR A 163 -5.65 -4.19 -23.33
CA THR A 163 -6.80 -5.12 -23.33
C THR A 163 -6.35 -6.58 -23.35
N ASP A 164 -5.29 -6.91 -24.09
CA ASP A 164 -4.73 -8.27 -24.13
C ASP A 164 -4.02 -8.64 -22.82
N ILE A 165 -3.33 -7.67 -22.19
CA ILE A 165 -2.63 -7.86 -20.91
C ILE A 165 -3.61 -8.13 -19.76
N PHE A 166 -4.64 -7.29 -19.61
CA PHE A 166 -5.55 -7.34 -18.46
C PHE A 166 -6.80 -8.18 -18.73
N GLY A 167 -7.18 -8.34 -20.01
CA GLY A 167 -8.43 -8.92 -20.45
C GLY A 167 -9.51 -7.88 -20.72
N ARG A 168 -10.43 -8.21 -21.63
CA ARG A 168 -11.47 -7.31 -22.16
C ARG A 168 -12.38 -6.67 -21.09
N GLU A 169 -12.55 -7.35 -19.96
CA GLU A 169 -13.40 -6.86 -18.86
C GLU A 169 -12.61 -6.09 -17.78
N ASN A 170 -11.29 -6.03 -17.88
CA ASN A 170 -10.40 -5.50 -16.83
C ASN A 170 -9.57 -4.29 -17.30
N PHE A 171 -9.75 -3.81 -18.52
CA PHE A 171 -9.13 -2.58 -19.00
C PHE A 171 -10.19 -1.54 -19.35
N PHE A 172 -10.01 -0.32 -18.85
CA PHE A 172 -10.94 0.80 -19.04
C PHE A 172 -10.20 2.02 -19.56
N LEU A 173 -10.83 2.73 -20.49
CA LEU A 173 -10.38 4.04 -20.93
C LEU A 173 -10.87 5.10 -19.94
N GLU A 174 -9.93 5.80 -19.33
CA GLU A 174 -10.19 6.77 -18.27
C GLU A 174 -10.42 8.17 -18.85
N LEU A 175 -11.50 8.82 -18.39
CA LEU A 175 -11.87 10.19 -18.73
C LEU A 175 -11.77 11.08 -17.50
N GLN A 176 -11.18 12.25 -17.69
CA GLN A 176 -11.01 13.29 -16.68
C GLN A 176 -11.24 14.65 -17.35
N ASP A 177 -11.80 15.60 -16.60
CA ASP A 177 -12.03 16.97 -17.05
C ASP A 177 -11.73 17.92 -15.88
N HIS A 178 -10.59 18.58 -15.99
CA HIS A 178 -10.11 19.62 -15.09
C HIS A 178 -10.17 20.99 -15.77
N HIS A 179 -10.98 21.12 -16.82
CA HIS A 179 -11.15 22.31 -17.66
C HIS A 179 -9.87 22.76 -18.38
N LEU A 180 -8.95 21.83 -18.62
CA LEU A 180 -7.73 22.10 -19.38
C LEU A 180 -8.00 22.01 -20.88
N ASP A 181 -7.23 22.76 -21.67
CA ASP A 181 -7.30 22.66 -23.13
C ASP A 181 -6.89 21.27 -23.64
N ALA A 182 -6.04 20.56 -22.89
CA ALA A 182 -5.69 19.18 -23.16
C ALA A 182 -6.90 18.24 -22.98
N ASP A 183 -7.68 18.40 -21.90
CA ASP A 183 -8.88 17.59 -21.63
C ASP A 183 -9.89 17.77 -22.77
N ARG A 184 -10.17 19.02 -23.16
CA ARG A 184 -11.08 19.36 -24.26
C ARG A 184 -10.71 18.69 -25.58
N LYS A 185 -9.40 18.50 -25.84
CA LYS A 185 -8.90 17.79 -27.03
C LYS A 185 -9.00 16.27 -26.89
N LEU A 186 -8.81 15.75 -25.69
CA LEU A 186 -8.78 14.32 -25.40
C LEU A 186 -10.16 13.68 -25.32
N LEU A 187 -11.10 14.30 -24.60
CA LEU A 187 -12.44 13.76 -24.35
C LEU A 187 -13.13 13.20 -25.62
N PRO A 188 -13.23 13.95 -26.75
CA PRO A 188 -13.85 13.40 -27.96
C PRO A 188 -13.06 12.25 -28.59
N GLN A 189 -11.72 12.28 -28.49
CA GLN A 189 -10.87 11.23 -29.04
C GLN A 189 -10.96 9.93 -28.24
N VAL A 190 -10.96 10.01 -26.91
CA VAL A 190 -11.11 8.84 -26.03
C VAL A 190 -12.52 8.24 -26.18
N ASN A 191 -13.55 9.08 -26.31
CA ASN A 191 -14.91 8.62 -26.60
C ASN A 191 -14.98 7.88 -27.95
N ARG A 192 -14.38 8.45 -29.01
CA ARG A 192 -14.27 7.80 -30.31
C ARG A 192 -13.52 6.47 -30.21
N LEU A 193 -12.40 6.44 -29.48
CA LEU A 193 -11.60 5.25 -29.29
C LEU A 193 -12.42 4.15 -28.58
N SER A 194 -13.18 4.49 -27.55
CA SER A 194 -14.09 3.57 -26.87
C SER A 194 -15.13 2.98 -27.82
N GLN A 195 -15.79 3.83 -28.63
CA GLN A 195 -16.80 3.39 -29.59
C GLN A 195 -16.23 2.43 -30.65
N GLU A 196 -15.03 2.71 -31.18
CA GLU A 196 -14.40 1.88 -32.21
C GLU A 196 -13.81 0.57 -31.68
N THR A 197 -13.26 0.58 -30.47
CA THR A 197 -12.59 -0.59 -29.88
C THR A 197 -13.53 -1.46 -29.06
N GLY A 198 -14.64 -0.89 -28.59
CA GLY A 198 -15.53 -1.51 -27.60
C GLY A 198 -14.94 -1.55 -26.19
N ILE A 199 -13.83 -0.84 -25.91
CA ILE A 199 -13.26 -0.75 -24.57
C ILE A 199 -14.10 0.23 -23.75
N PRO A 200 -14.61 -0.16 -22.57
CA PRO A 200 -15.49 0.68 -21.77
C PRO A 200 -14.78 1.92 -21.19
N LEU A 201 -15.52 3.04 -21.13
CA LEU A 201 -15.07 4.29 -20.49
C LEU A 201 -15.25 4.23 -18.97
N VAL A 202 -14.41 4.90 -18.20
CA VAL A 202 -14.65 5.19 -16.78
C VAL A 202 -14.27 6.63 -16.51
N VAL A 203 -15.03 7.33 -15.69
CA VAL A 203 -14.66 8.70 -15.28
C VAL A 203 -14.00 8.69 -13.91
N THR A 204 -12.98 9.51 -13.74
CA THR A 204 -12.34 9.77 -12.45
C THR A 204 -12.01 11.27 -12.35
N ASN A 205 -11.40 11.70 -11.25
CA ASN A 205 -11.02 13.10 -11.06
C ASN A 205 -9.55 13.32 -10.68
N ASP A 206 -8.73 12.28 -10.64
CA ASP A 206 -7.31 12.37 -10.26
C ASP A 206 -7.08 13.24 -9.01
N SER A 207 -7.77 12.89 -7.93
CA SER A 207 -7.89 13.78 -6.76
C SER A 207 -6.61 13.81 -5.95
N HIS A 208 -6.08 15.00 -5.69
CA HIS A 208 -4.86 15.24 -4.91
C HIS A 208 -5.10 15.97 -3.59
N TYR A 209 -6.27 16.58 -3.40
CA TYR A 209 -6.67 17.23 -2.15
C TYR A 209 -8.17 17.02 -1.85
N LEU A 210 -8.62 17.34 -0.64
CA LEU A 210 -9.94 16.93 -0.18
C LEU A 210 -11.06 17.84 -0.68
N ARG A 211 -10.87 19.16 -0.58
CA ARG A 211 -11.88 20.17 -0.92
C ARG A 211 -11.31 21.18 -1.90
N LYS A 212 -12.17 21.82 -2.68
CA LYS A 212 -11.78 22.86 -3.64
C LYS A 212 -10.90 23.95 -3.01
N ASP A 213 -11.23 24.38 -1.79
CA ASP A 213 -10.50 25.43 -1.07
C ASP A 213 -9.07 25.00 -0.63
N ASP A 214 -8.77 23.69 -0.63
CA ASP A 214 -7.45 23.16 -0.27
C ASP A 214 -6.42 23.35 -1.41
N ALA A 215 -6.84 23.76 -2.60
CA ALA A 215 -5.97 23.93 -3.77
C ALA A 215 -4.77 24.85 -3.49
N ARG A 216 -4.95 25.90 -2.67
CA ARG A 216 -3.83 26.79 -2.28
C ARG A 216 -2.84 26.10 -1.35
N ALA A 217 -3.31 25.26 -0.43
CA ALA A 217 -2.44 24.52 0.47
C ALA A 217 -1.63 23.47 -0.30
N HIS A 218 -2.29 22.79 -1.24
CA HIS A 218 -1.64 21.86 -2.19
C HIS A 218 -0.57 22.55 -3.04
N ASP A 219 -0.85 23.73 -3.58
CA ASP A 219 0.12 24.51 -4.35
C ASP A 219 1.41 24.84 -3.55
N ILE A 220 1.24 25.12 -2.24
CA ILE A 220 2.36 25.34 -1.32
C ILE A 220 3.13 24.04 -1.05
N LEU A 221 2.43 22.91 -0.90
CA LEU A 221 3.06 21.59 -0.76
C LEU A 221 3.99 21.29 -1.95
N LEU A 222 3.53 21.53 -3.19
CA LEU A 222 4.35 21.36 -4.39
C LEU A 222 5.60 22.26 -4.39
N CYS A 223 5.46 23.50 -3.91
CA CYS A 223 6.59 24.43 -3.77
C CYS A 223 7.63 23.91 -2.77
N ILE A 224 7.20 23.42 -1.61
CA ILE A 224 8.08 22.83 -0.59
C ILE A 224 8.85 21.65 -1.19
N GLN A 225 8.14 20.75 -1.88
CA GLN A 225 8.74 19.54 -2.42
C GLN A 225 9.75 19.81 -3.53
N THR A 226 9.50 20.82 -4.37
CA THR A 226 10.36 21.18 -5.49
C THR A 226 11.47 22.18 -5.11
N GLY A 227 11.52 22.62 -3.84
CA GLY A 227 12.46 23.64 -3.40
C GLY A 227 12.26 24.99 -4.08
N LYS A 228 11.03 25.30 -4.49
CA LYS A 228 10.65 26.53 -5.19
C LYS A 228 9.82 27.44 -4.29
N THR A 229 9.73 28.72 -4.66
CA THR A 229 8.82 29.68 -3.99
C THR A 229 7.55 29.85 -4.81
N ILE A 230 6.46 30.29 -4.18
CA ILE A 230 5.17 30.53 -4.87
C ILE A 230 5.27 31.56 -6.00
N ASN A 231 6.26 32.46 -5.92
CA ASN A 231 6.53 33.50 -6.90
C ASN A 231 7.40 33.02 -8.07
N ASP A 232 7.99 31.82 -8.02
CA ASP A 232 8.78 31.28 -9.12
C ASP A 232 7.86 30.87 -10.28
N THR A 233 8.03 31.48 -11.46
CA THR A 233 7.19 31.21 -12.64
C THR A 233 7.45 29.86 -13.29
N SER A 234 8.59 29.23 -12.99
CA SER A 234 9.01 27.91 -13.49
C SER A 234 8.64 26.75 -12.57
N ARG A 235 7.96 27.03 -11.45
CA ARG A 235 7.58 26.00 -10.47
C ARG A 235 6.56 25.02 -11.05
N LEU A 236 6.57 23.81 -10.51
CA LEU A 236 5.47 22.87 -10.71
C LEU A 236 4.20 23.47 -10.11
N LYS A 237 3.13 23.49 -10.90
CA LYS A 237 1.82 23.98 -10.47
C LYS A 237 0.71 23.30 -11.25
N PHE A 238 -0.43 23.13 -10.60
CA PHE A 238 -1.65 22.67 -11.22
C PHE A 238 -2.40 23.91 -11.71
N TRP A 239 -2.80 23.92 -12.98
CA TRP A 239 -3.31 25.14 -13.62
C TRP A 239 -4.75 25.48 -13.26
N THR A 240 -5.48 24.49 -12.73
CA THR A 240 -6.86 24.62 -12.26
C THR A 240 -7.00 24.07 -10.85
N GLN A 241 -8.14 24.34 -10.21
CA GLN A 241 -8.42 23.97 -8.80
C GLN A 241 -9.35 22.76 -8.71
N ASP A 242 -9.33 21.92 -9.74
CA ASP A 242 -10.35 20.89 -9.98
C ASP A 242 -9.92 19.48 -9.57
N PHE A 243 -8.81 19.35 -8.84
CA PHE A 243 -8.19 18.08 -8.40
C PHE A 243 -8.57 17.71 -6.96
N TYR A 244 -9.80 18.03 -6.56
CA TYR A 244 -10.36 17.65 -5.26
C TYR A 244 -11.35 16.48 -5.34
N LEU A 245 -11.76 15.93 -4.21
CA LEU A 245 -12.85 14.95 -4.18
C LEU A 245 -14.21 15.58 -4.49
N LYS A 246 -14.53 15.68 -5.79
CA LYS A 246 -15.84 16.09 -6.31
C LYS A 246 -16.93 15.09 -5.92
N GLY A 247 -18.13 15.61 -5.62
CA GLY A 247 -19.32 14.79 -5.40
C GLY A 247 -19.96 14.32 -6.71
N ARG A 248 -20.93 13.39 -6.61
CA ARG A 248 -21.64 12.87 -7.80
C ARG A 248 -22.29 13.97 -8.64
N ALA A 249 -22.86 15.00 -8.01
CA ALA A 249 -23.54 16.08 -8.71
C ALA A 249 -22.58 16.89 -9.58
N GLU A 250 -21.40 17.23 -9.06
CA GLU A 250 -20.34 17.94 -9.80
C GLU A 250 -19.81 17.07 -10.94
N MET A 251 -19.58 15.78 -10.69
CA MET A 251 -19.15 14.86 -11.75
C MET A 251 -20.23 14.67 -12.83
N MET A 252 -21.51 14.71 -12.48
CA MET A 252 -22.61 14.62 -13.44
C MET A 252 -22.71 15.88 -14.31
N GLU A 253 -22.39 17.05 -13.77
CA GLU A 253 -22.32 18.29 -14.56
C GLU A 253 -21.21 18.21 -15.61
N LEU A 254 -20.07 17.61 -15.28
CA LEU A 254 -18.94 17.42 -16.21
C LEU A 254 -19.20 16.33 -17.25
N PHE A 255 -19.84 15.24 -16.86
CA PHE A 255 -19.87 13.99 -17.64
C PHE A 255 -21.28 13.46 -17.91
N GLY A 256 -22.31 14.31 -17.85
CA GLY A 256 -23.70 13.89 -18.04
C GLY A 256 -23.98 13.20 -19.38
N GLU A 257 -23.23 13.52 -20.42
CA GLU A 257 -23.32 12.85 -21.74
C GLU A 257 -22.82 11.40 -21.72
N VAL A 258 -22.00 11.04 -20.72
CA VAL A 258 -21.44 9.70 -20.51
C VAL A 258 -21.78 9.17 -19.11
N GLU A 259 -23.02 9.36 -18.65
CA GLU A 259 -23.50 8.91 -17.33
C GLU A 259 -23.11 7.45 -17.01
N GLY A 260 -23.16 6.56 -18.01
CA GLY A 260 -22.75 5.17 -17.85
C GLY A 260 -21.28 4.98 -17.44
N ALA A 261 -20.39 5.93 -17.72
CA ALA A 261 -19.01 5.93 -17.26
C ALA A 261 -18.85 6.39 -15.80
N LEU A 262 -19.77 7.24 -15.28
CA LEU A 262 -19.85 7.54 -13.84
C LEU A 262 -20.33 6.32 -13.07
N ASP A 263 -21.40 5.69 -13.52
CA ASP A 263 -21.98 4.51 -12.86
C ASP A 263 -21.00 3.35 -12.79
N ARG A 264 -20.17 3.19 -13.83
CA ARG A 264 -19.15 2.16 -13.92
C ARG A 264 -18.10 2.24 -12.81
N THR A 265 -17.88 3.41 -12.22
CA THR A 265 -16.96 3.54 -11.07
C THR A 265 -17.40 2.63 -9.92
N TRP A 266 -18.71 2.59 -9.65
CA TRP A 266 -19.28 1.72 -8.62
C TRP A 266 -19.21 0.25 -9.02
N GLU A 267 -19.50 -0.09 -10.28
CA GLU A 267 -19.38 -1.46 -10.79
C GLU A 267 -17.96 -2.01 -10.60
N ILE A 268 -16.94 -1.20 -10.91
CA ILE A 268 -15.54 -1.57 -10.70
C ILE A 268 -15.22 -1.73 -9.21
N ALA A 269 -15.64 -0.79 -8.36
CA ALA A 269 -15.43 -0.88 -6.93
C ALA A 269 -16.07 -2.15 -6.31
N GLN A 270 -17.26 -2.54 -6.78
CA GLN A 270 -17.93 -3.77 -6.36
C GLN A 270 -17.16 -5.04 -6.76
N ARG A 271 -16.42 -4.99 -7.88
CA ARG A 271 -15.57 -6.11 -8.31
C ARG A 271 -14.29 -6.24 -7.47
N CYS A 272 -13.84 -5.16 -6.85
CA CYS A 272 -12.66 -5.15 -5.99
C CYS A 272 -12.97 -5.73 -4.60
N GLN A 273 -12.72 -7.03 -4.41
CA GLN A 273 -13.04 -7.80 -3.20
C GLN A 273 -11.76 -8.28 -2.49
N LEU A 274 -10.82 -7.37 -2.26
CA LEU A 274 -9.62 -7.64 -1.46
C LEU A 274 -9.98 -7.74 0.03
N LYS A 275 -9.41 -8.73 0.73
CA LYS A 275 -9.51 -8.87 2.18
C LYS A 275 -8.13 -8.93 2.81
N LEU A 276 -7.78 -7.92 3.61
CA LEU A 276 -6.55 -7.96 4.42
C LEU A 276 -6.84 -8.66 5.75
N GLU A 277 -6.52 -9.95 5.81
CA GLU A 277 -6.70 -10.77 7.00
C GLU A 277 -5.42 -10.84 7.83
N LYS A 278 -5.57 -10.94 9.16
CA LYS A 278 -4.45 -11.22 10.05
C LYS A 278 -3.92 -12.62 9.78
N ILE A 279 -2.61 -12.74 9.60
CA ILE A 279 -1.95 -14.04 9.45
C ILE A 279 -2.06 -14.78 10.79
N LYS A 280 -2.56 -16.02 10.74
CA LYS A 280 -2.80 -16.86 11.93
C LYS A 280 -1.51 -17.16 12.71
N ASP A 281 -0.40 -17.33 12.00
CA ASP A 281 0.93 -17.51 12.58
C ASP A 281 1.92 -16.59 11.86
N PRO A 282 2.15 -15.37 12.37
CA PRO A 282 2.99 -14.38 11.70
C PRO A 282 4.48 -14.63 11.93
N PHE A 283 4.86 -15.59 12.76
CA PHE A 283 6.25 -15.80 13.14
C PHE A 283 6.98 -16.69 12.12
N PRO A 284 8.25 -16.39 11.81
CA PRO A 284 9.10 -17.32 11.09
C PRO A 284 9.16 -18.67 11.81
N LYS A 285 9.27 -19.76 11.05
CA LYS A 285 9.50 -21.08 11.63
C LYS A 285 10.92 -21.11 12.23
N PHE A 286 11.02 -21.50 13.49
CA PHE A 286 12.29 -21.78 14.15
C PHE A 286 12.62 -23.27 14.05
N ASP A 287 13.78 -23.60 13.49
CA ASP A 287 14.21 -24.99 13.35
C ASP A 287 14.67 -25.55 14.70
N VAL A 288 14.12 -26.70 15.06
CA VAL A 288 14.41 -27.38 16.32
C VAL A 288 15.10 -28.72 16.07
N PRO A 289 15.89 -29.23 17.05
CA PRO A 289 16.53 -30.53 16.92
C PRO A 289 15.55 -31.68 16.64
N PRO A 290 15.98 -32.76 15.95
CA PRO A 290 15.14 -33.92 15.70
C PRO A 290 14.52 -34.49 16.98
N GLY A 291 13.24 -34.84 16.92
CA GLY A 291 12.49 -35.37 18.07
C GLY A 291 11.94 -34.29 19.02
N GLN A 292 12.16 -33.01 18.74
CA GLN A 292 11.58 -31.90 19.49
C GLN A 292 10.52 -31.14 18.70
N THR A 293 9.59 -30.53 19.44
CA THR A 293 8.69 -29.49 18.95
C THR A 293 9.22 -28.11 19.37
N THR A 294 8.67 -27.05 18.78
CA THR A 294 8.96 -25.66 19.19
C THR A 294 8.70 -25.46 20.68
N ASP A 295 7.60 -26.00 21.22
CA ASP A 295 7.24 -25.85 22.64
C ASP A 295 8.19 -26.61 23.57
N THR A 296 8.55 -27.85 23.22
CA THR A 296 9.45 -28.67 24.05
C THR A 296 10.87 -28.13 24.02
N TYR A 297 11.33 -27.61 22.87
CA TYR A 297 12.66 -27.00 22.77
C TYR A 297 12.74 -25.66 23.48
N PHE A 298 11.70 -24.82 23.34
CA PHE A 298 11.55 -23.59 24.11
C PHE A 298 11.64 -23.86 25.62
N GLU A 299 10.87 -24.82 26.11
CA GLU A 299 10.88 -25.20 27.52
C GLU A 299 12.26 -25.70 27.98
N TYR A 300 12.90 -26.56 27.18
CA TYR A 300 14.26 -27.03 27.45
C TYR A 300 15.24 -25.86 27.59
N VAL A 301 15.24 -24.92 26.64
CA VAL A 301 16.14 -23.75 26.67
C VAL A 301 15.84 -22.85 27.87
N ALA A 302 14.57 -22.60 28.18
CA ALA A 302 14.18 -21.78 29.31
C ALA A 302 14.63 -22.38 30.65
N ARG A 303 14.41 -23.70 30.84
CA ARG A 303 14.83 -24.41 32.06
C ARG A 303 16.35 -24.51 32.19
N GLN A 304 17.05 -24.81 31.09
CA GLN A 304 18.51 -24.83 31.07
C GLN A 304 19.10 -23.44 31.39
N GLY A 305 18.48 -22.39 30.83
CA GLY A 305 18.83 -21.01 31.12
C GLY A 305 18.64 -20.67 32.60
N PHE A 306 17.49 -21.03 33.18
CA PHE A 306 17.20 -20.82 34.59
C PHE A 306 18.19 -21.54 35.51
N GLN A 307 18.56 -22.78 35.19
CA GLN A 307 19.57 -23.54 35.93
C GLN A 307 20.90 -22.78 36.01
N LYS A 308 21.35 -22.16 34.91
CA LYS A 308 22.56 -21.30 34.91
C LYS A 308 22.41 -20.04 35.78
N ARG A 309 21.18 -19.60 36.06
CA ARG A 309 20.91 -18.45 36.95
C ARG A 309 20.79 -18.87 38.42
N GLN A 310 20.54 -20.14 38.71
CA GLN A 310 20.32 -20.63 40.09
C GLN A 310 21.52 -20.35 40.99
N GLU A 311 22.76 -20.50 40.51
CA GLU A 311 23.97 -20.21 41.31
C GLU A 311 23.95 -18.78 41.86
N ARG A 312 23.60 -17.80 41.02
CA ARG A 312 23.47 -16.40 41.43
C ARG A 312 22.31 -16.20 42.40
N LEU A 313 21.17 -16.86 42.17
CA LEU A 313 20.00 -16.73 43.05
C LEU A 313 20.27 -17.35 44.43
N GLN A 314 20.94 -18.50 44.50
CA GLN A 314 21.38 -19.14 45.74
C GLN A 314 22.38 -18.28 46.50
N ALA A 315 23.35 -17.67 45.82
CA ALA A 315 24.29 -16.73 46.44
C ALA A 315 23.57 -15.50 47.04
N LEU A 316 22.56 -14.97 46.33
CA LEU A 316 21.72 -13.88 46.85
C LEU A 316 20.88 -14.33 48.05
N GLN A 317 20.38 -15.56 48.06
CA GLN A 317 19.62 -16.13 49.16
C GLN A 317 20.50 -16.29 50.41
N ALA A 318 21.68 -16.89 50.25
CA ALA A 318 22.65 -17.06 51.33
C ALA A 318 23.10 -15.70 51.93
N ALA A 319 23.16 -14.66 51.10
CA ALA A 319 23.45 -13.29 51.54
C ALA A 319 22.24 -12.54 52.13
N GLY A 320 21.05 -13.16 52.22
CA GLY A 320 19.82 -12.51 52.71
C GLY A 320 19.31 -11.37 51.80
N ARG A 321 19.74 -11.33 50.55
CA ARG A 321 19.40 -10.27 49.57
C ARG A 321 18.39 -10.70 48.52
N LEU A 322 18.01 -11.97 48.51
CA LEU A 322 16.99 -12.47 47.60
C LEU A 322 15.60 -12.05 48.10
N LYS A 323 14.83 -11.39 47.21
CA LYS A 323 13.53 -10.80 47.57
C LYS A 323 12.44 -11.85 47.81
N HIS A 324 12.49 -12.96 47.06
CA HIS A 324 11.53 -14.05 47.07
C HIS A 324 12.26 -15.36 47.28
N ASP A 325 11.60 -16.41 47.79
CA ASP A 325 12.27 -17.70 47.92
C ASP A 325 12.53 -18.36 46.54
N LEU A 326 13.45 -19.34 46.48
CA LEU A 326 13.76 -20.03 45.22
C LEU A 326 12.59 -20.84 44.65
N ALA A 327 11.62 -21.24 45.50
CA ALA A 327 10.45 -21.99 45.07
C ALA A 327 9.48 -21.09 44.29
N GLU A 328 9.26 -19.85 44.73
CA GLU A 328 8.49 -18.81 44.04
C GLU A 328 9.05 -18.51 42.65
N TYR A 329 10.38 -18.45 42.50
CA TYR A 329 11.00 -18.29 41.17
C TYR A 329 10.71 -19.50 40.27
N SER A 330 10.78 -20.72 40.81
CA SER A 330 10.53 -21.94 40.03
C SER A 330 9.06 -22.06 39.61
N GLU A 331 8.12 -21.73 40.51
CA GLU A 331 6.69 -21.67 40.21
C GLU A 331 6.38 -20.58 39.17
N ARG A 332 7.02 -19.40 39.31
CA ARG A 332 6.87 -18.32 38.34
C ARG A 332 7.34 -18.73 36.95
N LEU A 333 8.49 -19.41 36.85
CA LEU A 333 9.02 -19.89 35.57
C LEU A 333 8.04 -20.88 34.93
N GLU A 334 7.53 -21.84 35.70
CA GLU A 334 6.56 -22.83 35.23
C GLU A 334 5.29 -22.17 34.69
N ARG A 335 4.74 -21.20 35.43
CA ARG A 335 3.55 -20.46 35.02
C ARG A 335 3.77 -19.69 33.72
N GLU A 336 4.92 -19.03 33.58
CA GLU A 336 5.25 -18.30 32.35
C GLU A 336 5.44 -19.23 31.16
N ILE A 337 6.16 -20.35 31.32
CA ILE A 337 6.36 -21.35 30.25
C ILE A 337 5.01 -21.84 29.73
N ARG A 338 4.12 -22.28 30.63
CA ARG A 338 2.77 -22.76 30.25
C ARG A 338 1.97 -21.70 29.52
N MET A 339 1.99 -20.47 30.00
CA MET A 339 1.26 -19.36 29.38
C MET A 339 1.80 -19.05 27.97
N ILE A 340 3.12 -19.04 27.79
CA ILE A 340 3.76 -18.79 26.48
C ILE A 340 3.42 -19.90 25.47
N GLN A 341 3.44 -21.16 25.89
CA GLN A 341 3.03 -22.29 25.06
C GLN A 341 1.54 -22.20 24.69
N GLN A 342 0.67 -21.91 25.67
CA GLN A 342 -0.77 -21.76 25.45
C GLN A 342 -1.09 -20.63 24.45
N MET A 343 -0.37 -19.51 24.54
CA MET A 343 -0.51 -18.37 23.62
C MET A 343 0.27 -18.55 22.31
N LYS A 344 1.01 -19.66 22.14
CA LYS A 344 1.80 -20.02 20.95
C LYS A 344 2.93 -19.04 20.63
N PHE A 345 3.59 -18.51 21.65
CA PHE A 345 4.75 -17.60 21.49
C PHE A 345 6.11 -18.28 21.67
N SER A 346 6.17 -19.60 21.84
CA SER A 346 7.43 -20.35 22.01
C SER A 346 8.44 -20.08 20.88
N GLY A 347 7.96 -20.05 19.63
CA GLY A 347 8.80 -19.75 18.46
C GLY A 347 9.38 -18.33 18.50
N TYR A 348 8.58 -17.34 18.90
CA TYR A 348 9.04 -15.96 19.09
C TYR A 348 10.17 -15.88 20.12
N PHE A 349 10.00 -16.53 21.28
CA PHE A 349 11.04 -16.54 22.32
C PHE A 349 12.33 -17.23 21.85
N LEU A 350 12.22 -18.33 21.09
CA LEU A 350 13.39 -19.03 20.53
C LEU A 350 14.14 -18.16 19.52
N ILE A 351 13.43 -17.47 18.62
CA ILE A 351 14.04 -16.54 17.65
C ILE A 351 14.80 -15.44 18.41
N VAL A 352 14.15 -14.79 19.38
CA VAL A 352 14.74 -13.68 20.15
C VAL A 352 15.95 -14.14 20.94
N TRP A 353 15.83 -15.29 21.60
CA TRP A 353 16.93 -15.91 22.31
C TRP A 353 18.14 -16.19 21.40
N ASP A 354 17.91 -16.76 20.22
CA ASP A 354 18.98 -17.22 19.35
C ASP A 354 19.80 -16.05 18.79
N PHE A 355 19.17 -15.00 18.26
CA PHE A 355 19.93 -13.86 17.74
C PHE A 355 20.65 -13.08 18.85
N ILE A 356 20.09 -13.01 20.07
CA ILE A 356 20.77 -12.39 21.23
C ILE A 356 21.98 -13.22 21.66
N ARG A 357 21.82 -14.55 21.75
CA ARG A 357 22.90 -15.47 22.07
C ARG A 357 24.01 -15.38 21.03
N TYR A 358 23.67 -15.37 19.74
CA TYR A 358 24.61 -15.22 18.65
C TYR A 358 25.39 -13.90 18.77
N ALA A 359 24.69 -12.78 18.91
CA ALA A 359 25.32 -11.46 19.07
C ALA A 359 26.33 -11.44 20.22
N LYS A 360 25.94 -11.92 21.41
CA LYS A 360 26.85 -12.02 22.57
C LYS A 360 28.06 -12.92 22.28
N SER A 361 27.89 -14.03 21.56
CA SER A 361 28.99 -14.94 21.20
C SER A 361 30.00 -14.33 20.22
N GLN A 362 29.56 -13.36 19.41
CA GLN A 362 30.39 -12.65 18.43
C GLN A 362 30.93 -11.32 18.97
N GLY A 363 30.77 -11.04 20.27
CA GLY A 363 31.18 -9.78 20.88
C GLY A 363 30.35 -8.57 20.43
N ILE A 364 29.18 -8.78 19.83
CA ILE A 364 28.25 -7.71 19.45
C ILE A 364 27.49 -7.26 20.71
N PRO A 365 27.57 -5.97 21.10
CA PRO A 365 26.91 -5.48 22.31
C PRO A 365 25.39 -5.64 22.26
N VAL A 366 24.81 -6.20 23.33
CA VAL A 366 23.35 -6.30 23.53
C VAL A 366 23.02 -5.65 24.87
N GLY A 367 22.07 -4.72 24.86
CA GLY A 367 21.61 -4.05 26.09
C GLY A 367 20.95 -4.99 27.09
N PRO A 368 20.78 -4.58 28.36
CA PRO A 368 20.27 -5.43 29.46
C PRO A 368 18.74 -5.70 29.41
N GLY A 369 18.09 -5.48 28.27
CA GLY A 369 16.63 -5.48 28.15
C GLY A 369 15.98 -4.10 28.34
N ARG A 370 14.79 -3.90 27.74
CA ARG A 370 14.00 -2.66 27.79
C ARG A 370 12.51 -2.96 27.68
N GLY A 371 11.67 -2.07 28.20
CA GLY A 371 10.22 -2.25 28.22
C GLY A 371 9.77 -3.40 29.13
N SER A 372 8.59 -3.96 28.86
CA SER A 372 7.98 -5.03 29.66
C SER A 372 8.71 -6.37 29.59
N ALA A 373 9.63 -6.56 28.63
CA ALA A 373 10.40 -7.80 28.47
C ALA A 373 11.23 -8.14 29.73
N ALA A 374 11.73 -7.13 30.45
CA ALA A 374 12.48 -7.31 31.71
C ALA A 374 11.62 -7.84 32.87
N GLY A 375 10.29 -7.86 32.73
CA GLY A 375 9.37 -8.41 33.73
C GLY A 375 9.15 -9.92 33.61
N SER A 376 9.67 -10.58 32.56
CA SER A 376 9.55 -12.02 32.34
C SER A 376 10.75 -12.79 32.92
N LEU A 377 10.47 -13.76 33.78
CA LEU A 377 11.49 -14.67 34.29
C LEU A 377 12.01 -15.61 33.19
N VAL A 378 11.17 -15.98 32.21
CA VAL A 378 11.59 -16.72 31.03
C VAL A 378 12.62 -15.92 30.23
N SER A 379 12.37 -14.63 29.96
CA SER A 379 13.34 -13.77 29.25
C SER A 379 14.68 -13.69 29.97
N TYR A 380 14.68 -13.50 31.29
CA TYR A 380 15.90 -13.49 32.11
C TYR A 380 16.64 -14.83 32.09
N SER A 381 15.88 -15.93 32.16
CA SER A 381 16.41 -17.30 32.15
C SER A 381 17.08 -17.62 30.82
N MET A 382 16.43 -17.29 29.70
CA MET A 382 17.00 -17.46 28.36
C MET A 382 18.15 -16.47 28.09
N GLY A 383 18.33 -15.43 28.91
CA GLY A 383 19.37 -14.42 28.71
C GLY A 383 19.03 -13.42 27.60
N ILE A 384 17.74 -13.29 27.30
CA ILE A 384 17.16 -12.20 26.48
C ILE A 384 17.31 -10.87 27.23
N THR A 385 17.13 -10.90 28.56
CA THR A 385 17.31 -9.76 29.48
C THR A 385 18.37 -10.07 30.52
#